data_AF-A0A242MBM3-F1
#
_entry.id   AF-A0A242MBM3-F1
#
_cell.length_a   1.000
_cell.length_b   1.000
_cell.length_c   1.000
_cell.angle_alpha   90.00
_cell.angle_beta   90.00
_cell.angle_gamma   90.00
#
_symmetry.space_group_name_H-M   'P 1'
#
loop_
_entity.id
_entity.type
_entity.pdbx_description
1 polymer ?
#
loop_
_entity_poly.entity_id
_entity_poly.type
_entity_poly.pdbx_seq_one_letter_code
_entity_poly.pdbx_strand_id
1 'polypeptide(L)'
;MNDTDNRKLFREAMAHLSAAVNIITTDGPHGRCGITASAVCSVTDSAPTMLVCVNRSSATHAVFAGNGHVCINVLPGNHQELARHFAGMTNLPMHARFEQQTWTAGRLGMPILPRPESSISAAPDHHVVALV
;
A
#
# COMPACT_ATOMS: atom_id res chain seq x y z
N MET A 1 19.63 10.42 26.47
CA MET A 1 19.05 10.70 25.14
C MET A 1 17.54 10.75 25.31
N ASN A 2 16.86 11.81 24.88
CA ASN A 2 15.40 11.91 25.04
C ASN A 2 14.66 11.11 23.95
N ASP A 3 13.36 10.87 24.12
CA ASP A 3 12.56 10.06 23.18
C ASP A 3 12.50 10.65 21.75
N THR A 4 12.54 11.98 21.64
CA THR A 4 12.51 12.67 20.33
C THR A 4 13.81 12.44 19.55
N ASP A 5 14.95 12.47 20.24
CA ASP A 5 16.26 12.18 19.63
C ASP A 5 16.31 10.72 19.15
N ASN A 6 15.81 9.78 19.96
CA ASN A 6 15.72 8.36 19.60
C ASN A 6 14.86 8.14 18.34
N ARG A 7 13.70 8.78 18.26
CA ARG A 7 12.79 8.69 17.10
C ARG A 7 13.41 9.29 15.83
N LYS A 8 14.20 10.37 15.95
CA LYS A 8 14.92 10.96 14.82
C LYS A 8 16.00 10.01 14.31
N LEU A 9 16.84 9.49 15.21
CA LEU A 9 17.90 8.53 14.88
C LEU A 9 17.34 7.26 14.22
N PHE A 10 16.24 6.72 14.75
CA PHE A 10 15.58 5.57 14.14
C PHE A 10 15.15 5.84 12.70
N ARG A 11 14.51 6.98 12.41
CA ARG A 11 14.10 7.35 11.05
C ARG A 11 15.29 7.58 10.12
N GLU A 12 16.36 8.19 10.62
CA GLU A 12 17.60 8.38 9.86
C GLU A 12 18.23 7.03 9.51
N ALA A 13 18.30 6.09 10.46
CA ALA A 13 18.78 4.73 10.20
C ALA A 13 17.90 4.02 9.15
N MET A 14 16.57 4.09 9.28
CA MET A 14 15.64 3.46 8.34
C MET A 14 15.65 4.11 6.95
N ALA A 15 16.03 5.38 6.81
CA ALA A 15 16.18 6.02 5.51
C ALA A 15 17.31 5.42 4.66
N HIS A 16 18.26 4.71 5.27
CA HIS A 16 19.34 3.99 4.58
C HIS A 16 18.94 2.55 4.19
N LEU A 17 17.81 2.05 4.68
CA LEU A 17 17.31 0.72 4.33
C LEU A 17 16.49 0.82 3.05
N SER A 18 17.03 0.30 1.94
CA SER A 18 16.30 0.25 0.68
C SER A 18 15.11 -0.70 0.77
N ALA A 19 13.98 -0.29 0.19
CA ALA A 19 12.75 -1.07 0.13
C ALA A 19 12.06 -0.88 -1.21
N ALA A 20 11.33 -1.90 -1.66
CA ALA A 20 10.48 -1.78 -2.82
C ALA A 20 9.36 -0.75 -2.58
N VAL A 21 8.95 -0.05 -3.63
CA VAL A 21 7.82 0.88 -3.59
C VAL A 21 6.58 0.14 -4.03
N ASN A 22 5.54 0.17 -3.21
CA ASN A 22 4.26 -0.48 -3.49
C ASN A 22 3.13 0.54 -3.42
N ILE A 23 2.07 0.32 -4.21
CA ILE A 23 0.78 0.96 -3.99
C ILE A 23 -0.19 -0.10 -3.47
N ILE A 24 -0.66 0.13 -2.25
CA ILE A 24 -1.67 -0.69 -1.60
C ILE A 24 -3.02 -0.11 -1.94
N THR A 25 -3.92 -0.90 -2.48
CA THR A 25 -5.26 -0.45 -2.87
C THR A 25 -6.34 -1.29 -2.20
N THR A 26 -7.50 -0.69 -2.02
CA THR A 26 -8.71 -1.35 -1.54
C THR A 26 -9.93 -0.71 -2.20
N ASP A 27 -11.01 -1.44 -2.30
CA ASP A 27 -12.33 -0.95 -2.69
C ASP A 27 -13.40 -1.76 -1.96
N GLY A 28 -14.59 -1.20 -1.79
CA GLY A 28 -15.67 -1.84 -1.04
C GLY A 28 -16.61 -0.85 -0.37
N PRO A 29 -17.42 -1.32 0.61
CA PRO A 29 -18.43 -0.51 1.27
C PRO A 29 -17.90 0.75 1.97
N HIS A 30 -16.63 0.77 2.36
CA HIS A 30 -15.99 1.92 3.00
C HIS A 30 -15.26 2.83 1.99
N GLY A 31 -15.40 2.55 0.69
CA GLY A 31 -14.89 3.33 -0.41
C GLY A 31 -13.57 2.82 -0.99
N ARG A 32 -13.20 3.44 -2.12
CA ARG A 32 -11.97 3.16 -2.85
C ARG A 32 -10.82 4.03 -2.37
N CYS A 33 -9.70 3.41 -2.03
CA CYS A 33 -8.55 4.10 -1.48
C CYS A 33 -7.24 3.41 -1.87
N GLY A 34 -6.15 4.18 -1.95
CA GLY A 34 -4.81 3.61 -2.04
C GLY A 34 -3.76 4.46 -1.35
N ILE A 35 -2.63 3.84 -1.02
CA ILE A 35 -1.46 4.49 -0.41
C ILE A 35 -0.17 3.93 -0.99
N THR A 36 0.87 4.77 -1.03
CA THR A 36 2.24 4.30 -1.25
C THR A 36 2.81 3.76 0.05
N ALA A 37 3.35 2.54 0.01
CA ALA A 37 3.94 1.87 1.17
C ALA A 37 5.26 1.15 0.81
N SER A 38 6.24 1.29 1.71
CA SER A 38 7.49 0.54 1.69
C SER A 38 7.57 -0.54 2.77
N ALA A 39 6.75 -0.43 3.82
CA ALA A 39 6.66 -1.42 4.89
C ALA A 39 5.77 -2.60 4.46
N VAL A 40 6.31 -3.41 3.55
CA VAL A 40 5.67 -4.58 2.95
C VAL A 40 6.66 -5.75 2.94
N CYS A 41 6.24 -6.94 3.39
CA CYS A 41 7.08 -8.14 3.33
C CYS A 41 6.28 -9.42 3.13
N SER A 42 6.92 -10.46 2.59
CA SER A 42 6.33 -11.80 2.55
C SER A 42 6.43 -12.45 3.93
N VAL A 43 5.38 -13.17 4.32
CA VAL A 43 5.35 -13.92 5.58
C VAL A 43 5.58 -15.40 5.35
N THR A 44 4.81 -16.00 4.43
CA THR A 44 4.93 -17.42 4.07
C THR A 44 4.34 -17.67 2.69
N ASP A 45 4.79 -18.71 2.00
CA ASP A 45 4.23 -19.23 0.75
C ASP A 45 3.22 -20.38 0.96
N SER A 46 3.00 -20.78 2.22
CA SER A 46 2.28 -21.99 2.61
C SER A 46 1.20 -21.69 3.66
N ALA A 47 0.07 -21.02 3.39
CA ALA A 47 -0.45 -20.43 2.15
C ALA A 47 0.11 -19.02 1.87
N PRO A 48 0.12 -18.52 0.62
CA PRO A 48 0.77 -17.25 0.29
C PRO A 48 0.19 -16.08 1.08
N THR A 49 1.04 -15.49 1.92
CA THR A 49 0.69 -14.49 2.95
C THR A 49 1.68 -13.35 2.90
N MET A 50 1.17 -12.11 2.89
CA MET A 50 1.98 -10.89 2.95
C MET A 50 1.54 -10.01 4.11
N LEU A 51 2.48 -9.18 4.58
CA LEU A 51 2.26 -8.17 5.60
C LEU A 51 2.41 -6.77 5.00
N VAL A 52 1.50 -5.87 5.36
CA VAL A 52 1.56 -4.43 5.07
C VAL A 52 1.33 -3.66 6.37
N CYS A 53 2.21 -2.71 6.69
CA CYS A 53 2.04 -1.83 7.85
C CYS A 53 1.41 -0.50 7.43
N VAL A 54 0.27 -0.14 8.03
CA VAL A 54 -0.45 1.11 7.74
C VAL A 54 -0.46 2.00 8.98
N ASN A 55 -0.11 3.27 8.83
CA ASN A 55 -0.16 4.21 9.95
C ASN A 55 -1.62 4.45 10.40
N ARG A 56 -1.94 4.09 11.65
CA ARG A 56 -3.26 4.26 12.28
C ARG A 56 -3.77 5.70 12.27
N SER A 57 -2.90 6.70 12.27
CA SER A 57 -3.31 8.11 12.21
C SER A 57 -3.64 8.59 10.79
N SER A 58 -3.41 7.76 9.76
CA SER A 58 -3.78 8.08 8.39
C SER A 58 -5.29 8.01 8.20
N ALA A 59 -5.88 8.99 7.51
CA ALA A 59 -7.31 8.96 7.14
C ALA A 59 -7.69 7.70 6.33
N THR A 60 -6.72 7.11 5.62
CA THR A 60 -6.93 5.89 4.81
C THR A 60 -7.05 4.62 5.65
N HIS A 61 -6.58 4.62 6.90
CA HIS A 61 -6.62 3.45 7.77
C HIS A 61 -8.05 2.92 7.97
N ALA A 62 -9.01 3.80 8.24
CA ALA A 62 -10.40 3.40 8.47
C ALA A 62 -11.02 2.70 7.24
N VAL A 63 -10.64 3.12 6.02
CA VAL A 63 -11.11 2.50 4.78
C VAL A 63 -10.52 1.10 4.61
N PHE A 64 -9.21 0.95 4.83
CA PHE A 64 -8.55 -0.36 4.77
C PHE A 64 -9.09 -1.33 5.80
N ALA A 65 -9.24 -0.90 7.05
CA ALA A 65 -9.80 -1.71 8.13
C ALA A 65 -11.26 -2.10 7.86
N GLY A 66 -12.06 -1.17 7.33
CA GLY A 66 -13.46 -1.40 7.02
C GLY A 66 -13.69 -2.34 5.83
N ASN A 67 -12.87 -2.26 4.79
CA ASN A 67 -12.99 -3.15 3.62
C ASN A 67 -12.41 -4.54 3.88
N GLY A 68 -11.38 -4.66 4.71
CA GLY A 68 -10.82 -5.95 5.15
C GLY A 68 -10.05 -6.75 4.10
N HIS A 69 -9.83 -6.18 2.90
CA HIS A 69 -9.05 -6.80 1.83
C HIS A 69 -8.30 -5.74 1.02
N VAL A 70 -7.14 -6.11 0.49
CA VAL A 70 -6.22 -5.21 -0.20
C VAL A 70 -5.54 -5.87 -1.40
N CYS A 71 -5.05 -5.06 -2.33
CA CYS A 71 -4.07 -5.47 -3.34
C CYS A 71 -2.74 -4.77 -3.10
N ILE A 72 -1.64 -5.50 -3.28
CA ILE A 72 -0.28 -4.97 -3.24
C ILE A 72 0.20 -4.87 -4.70
N ASN A 73 0.31 -3.65 -5.20
CA ASN A 73 0.86 -3.38 -6.53
C ASN A 73 2.33 -2.99 -6.36
N VAL A 74 3.26 -3.83 -6.80
CA VAL A 74 4.71 -3.53 -6.79
C VAL A 74 5.01 -2.61 -7.98
N LEU A 75 5.65 -1.48 -7.72
CA LEU A 75 5.89 -0.46 -8.75
C LEU A 75 7.23 -0.67 -9.45
N PRO A 76 7.26 -0.63 -10.79
CA PRO A 76 8.51 -0.47 -11.53
C PRO A 76 9.06 0.96 -11.37
N GLY A 77 10.37 1.14 -11.59
CA GLY A 77 11.05 2.42 -11.38
C GLY A 77 10.50 3.59 -12.20
N ASN A 78 9.84 3.34 -13.33
CA ASN A 78 9.20 4.37 -14.16
C ASN A 78 7.86 4.89 -13.60
N HIS A 79 7.33 4.35 -12.50
CA HIS A 79 6.07 4.79 -11.87
C HIS A 79 6.30 5.74 -10.68
N GLN A 80 7.40 6.49 -10.67
CA GLN A 80 7.74 7.41 -9.58
C GLN A 80 6.65 8.47 -9.34
N GLU A 81 6.09 9.05 -10.38
CA GLU A 81 5.04 10.08 -10.25
C GLU A 81 3.76 9.51 -9.63
N LEU A 82 3.35 8.32 -10.07
CA LEU A 82 2.22 7.59 -9.49
C LEU A 82 2.44 7.32 -7.99
N ALA A 83 3.65 6.88 -7.60
CA ALA A 83 4.00 6.70 -6.20
C ALA A 83 3.89 8.01 -5.40
N ARG A 84 4.24 9.16 -5.98
CA ARG A 84 4.12 10.48 -5.32
C ARG A 84 2.66 10.88 -5.14
N HIS A 85 1.78 10.55 -6.09
CA HIS A 85 0.34 10.77 -5.93
C HIS A 85 -0.22 9.99 -4.74
N PHE A 86 0.05 8.68 -4.68
CA PHE A 86 -0.44 7.83 -3.60
C PHE A 86 0.28 8.03 -2.26
N ALA A 87 1.44 8.69 -2.25
CA ALA A 87 2.11 9.18 -1.03
C ALA A 87 1.55 10.52 -0.53
N GLY A 88 0.60 11.15 -1.25
CA GLY A 88 0.03 12.45 -0.88
C GLY A 88 0.92 13.65 -1.16
N MET A 89 1.97 13.51 -1.97
CA MET A 89 2.95 14.57 -2.23
C MET A 89 2.52 15.58 -3.31
N THR A 90 1.36 15.37 -3.95
CA THR A 90 0.92 16.13 -5.13
C THR A 90 -0.41 16.85 -4.94
N ASN A 91 -0.96 16.85 -3.71
CA ASN A 91 -2.27 17.43 -3.37
C ASN A 91 -3.46 16.93 -4.19
N LEU A 92 -3.31 15.89 -5.01
CA LEU A 92 -4.42 15.29 -5.72
C LEU A 92 -5.40 14.62 -4.73
N PRO A 93 -6.72 14.87 -4.86
CA PRO A 93 -7.73 14.15 -4.10
C PRO A 93 -7.72 12.66 -4.50
N MET A 94 -8.18 11.78 -3.59
CA MET A 94 -8.05 10.33 -3.76
C MET A 94 -8.60 9.82 -5.10
N HIS A 95 -9.78 10.28 -5.53
CA HIS A 95 -10.37 9.85 -6.81
C HIS A 95 -9.48 10.18 -8.01
N ALA A 96 -8.92 11.40 -8.06
CA ALA A 96 -8.07 11.86 -9.15
C ALA A 96 -6.73 11.10 -9.23
N ARG A 97 -6.26 10.50 -8.12
CA ARG A 97 -5.07 9.63 -8.14
C ARG A 97 -5.30 8.37 -8.97
N PHE A 98 -6.51 7.81 -8.91
CA PHE A 98 -6.89 6.64 -9.70
C PHE A 98 -7.11 6.96 -11.19
N GLU A 99 -7.25 8.24 -11.56
CA GLU A 99 -7.36 8.67 -12.97
C GLU A 99 -6.00 8.76 -13.68
N GLN A 100 -4.89 8.76 -12.93
CA GLN A 100 -3.53 8.91 -13.48
C GLN A 100 -3.01 7.65 -14.19
N GLN A 101 -3.71 6.52 -14.05
CA GLN A 101 -3.41 5.26 -14.71
C GLN A 101 -4.70 4.48 -14.99
N THR A 102 -4.62 3.53 -15.91
CA THR A 102 -5.70 2.54 -16.07
C THR A 102 -5.59 1.53 -14.94
N TRP A 103 -6.71 1.20 -14.29
CA TRP A 103 -6.77 0.17 -13.24
C TRP A 103 -7.79 -0.89 -13.63
N THR A 104 -7.50 -2.15 -13.34
CA THR A 104 -8.45 -3.26 -13.49
C THR A 104 -9.01 -3.66 -12.13
N ALA A 105 -10.25 -4.10 -12.09
CA ALA A 105 -10.84 -4.64 -10.87
C ALA A 105 -10.33 -6.06 -10.63
N GLY A 106 -9.73 -6.30 -9.46
CA GLY A 106 -9.37 -7.64 -9.01
C GLY A 106 -10.58 -8.49 -8.64
N ARG A 107 -10.34 -9.73 -8.18
CA ARG A 107 -11.39 -10.69 -7.80
C ARG A 107 -12.38 -10.14 -6.76
N LEU A 108 -11.90 -9.30 -5.85
CA LEU A 108 -12.72 -8.66 -4.80
C LEU A 108 -13.02 -7.18 -5.10
N GLY A 109 -12.74 -6.70 -6.32
CA GLY A 109 -12.98 -5.31 -6.72
C GLY A 109 -11.83 -4.35 -6.44
N MET A 110 -10.79 -4.78 -5.71
CA MET A 110 -9.62 -3.95 -5.44
C MET A 110 -8.88 -3.54 -6.73
N PRO A 111 -8.47 -2.28 -6.89
CA PRO A 111 -7.76 -1.80 -8.09
C PRO A 111 -6.39 -2.46 -8.26
N ILE A 112 -6.17 -3.06 -9.43
CA ILE A 112 -4.91 -3.69 -9.84
C ILE A 112 -4.29 -2.86 -10.97
N LEU A 113 -2.98 -2.60 -10.87
CA LEU A 113 -2.24 -1.99 -11.97
C LEU A 113 -2.10 -2.98 -13.14
N PRO A 114 -2.31 -2.55 -14.39
CA PRO A 114 -2.19 -3.38 -15.57
C PRO A 114 -0.72 -3.67 -15.85
N ARG A 115 -0.18 -4.67 -15.14
CA ARG A 115 1.00 -5.49 -15.44
C ARG A 115 0.98 -6.69 -14.47
N PRO A 116 0.70 -7.91 -14.95
CA PRO A 116 0.53 -9.07 -14.09
C PRO A 116 1.83 -9.50 -13.39
N GLU A 117 3.01 -9.20 -13.95
CA GLU A 117 4.30 -9.61 -13.36
C GLU A 117 4.68 -8.86 -12.06
N SER A 118 3.95 -7.81 -11.68
CA SER A 118 4.28 -6.97 -10.51
C SER A 118 3.10 -6.70 -9.57
N SER A 119 1.99 -7.42 -9.71
CA SER A 119 0.82 -7.24 -8.82
C SER A 119 0.48 -8.52 -8.06
N ILE A 120 0.37 -8.42 -6.74
CA ILE A 120 -0.03 -9.51 -5.85
C ILE A 120 -1.39 -9.14 -5.24
N SER A 121 -2.43 -9.85 -5.68
CA SER A 121 -3.79 -9.70 -5.17
C SER A 121 -4.05 -10.72 -4.06
N ALA A 122 -4.49 -10.25 -2.89
CA ALA A 122 -4.93 -11.13 -1.81
C ALA A 122 -6.44 -11.39 -1.94
N ALA A 123 -6.82 -12.65 -2.17
CA ALA A 123 -8.20 -13.11 -2.00
C ALA A 123 -8.45 -13.47 -0.51
N PRO A 124 -9.68 -13.69 -0.04
CA PRO A 124 -9.95 -13.99 1.38
C PRO A 124 -9.26 -15.28 1.85
N ASP A 125 -8.95 -16.18 0.90
CA ASP A 125 -8.27 -17.46 1.12
C ASP A 125 -6.72 -17.34 1.11
N HIS A 126 -6.19 -16.15 0.80
CA HIS A 126 -4.76 -15.80 0.86
C HIS A 126 -4.61 -14.68 1.89
N HIS A 127 -4.06 -15.01 3.05
CA HIS A 127 -4.01 -14.06 4.16
C HIS A 127 -3.03 -12.91 3.84
N VAL A 128 -3.52 -11.76 3.40
CA VAL A 128 -2.76 -10.52 3.59
C VAL A 128 -3.16 -9.93 4.93
N VAL A 129 -2.29 -10.13 5.90
CA VAL A 129 -2.45 -9.56 7.23
C VAL A 129 -1.93 -8.14 7.14
N ALA A 130 -2.83 -7.16 6.98
CA ALA A 130 -2.47 -5.79 7.29
C ALA A 130 -2.35 -5.69 8.82
N LEU A 131 -1.14 -5.70 9.37
CA LEU A 131 -0.96 -5.28 10.76
C LEU A 131 -1.07 -3.76 10.76
N VAL A 132 -2.14 -3.29 11.40
CA VAL A 132 -2.33 -1.88 11.69
C VAL A 132 -1.78 -1.52 13.06
#